data_AF-A0A9D9PV97-F1
#
_entry.id   AF-A0A9D9PV97-F1
#
_cell.length_a   1.000
_cell.length_b   1.000
_cell.length_c   1.000
_cell.angle_alpha   90.00
_cell.angle_beta   90.00
_cell.angle_gamma   90.00
#
_symmetry.space_group_name_H-M   'P 1'
#
loop_
_entity.id
_entity.type
_entity.pdbx_description
1 polymer ?
#
loop_
_entity_poly.entity_id
_entity_poly.type
_entity_poly.pdbx_seq_one_letter_code
_entity_poly.pdbx_strand_id
1 'polypeptide(L)'
;MLSTSVKVTGGSLPNDEIEAYIARGREQRPDAVLTSLLIEVDGDYVTLNYTYNEMRFERIRRITGYLVGSLDRFNNAKRAEVADRVKHEVADDLEDVYVEEGAIV
;
A
#
# COMPACT_ATOMS: atom_id res chain seq x y z
N MET A 1 12.19 1.68 15.70
CA MET A 1 11.69 2.86 14.97
C MET A 1 12.09 2.66 13.51
N LEU A 2 11.15 2.72 12.56
CA LEU A 2 11.49 2.63 11.14
C LEU A 2 12.25 3.92 10.76
N SER A 3 13.46 3.79 10.23
CA SER A 3 14.29 4.92 9.83
C SER A 3 13.82 5.44 8.47
N THR A 4 13.33 6.69 8.44
CA THR A 4 13.03 7.39 7.19
C THR A 4 14.31 8.04 6.66
N SER A 5 14.70 7.74 5.44
CA SER A 5 15.89 8.35 4.80
C SER A 5 15.52 9.69 4.16
N VAL A 6 16.21 10.76 4.54
CA VAL A 6 15.98 12.10 4.01
C VAL A 6 17.15 12.54 3.15
N LYS A 7 16.87 13.09 1.97
CA LYS A 7 17.86 13.71 1.10
C LYS A 7 17.39 15.11 0.71
N VAL A 8 18.24 16.11 0.94
CA VAL A 8 18.00 17.50 0.54
C VAL A 8 18.96 17.86 -0.59
N THR A 9 18.45 18.49 -1.65
CA THR A 9 19.22 18.96 -2.80
C THR A 9 18.87 20.41 -3.12
N GLY A 10 19.81 21.15 -3.72
CA GLY A 10 19.57 22.54 -4.16
C GLY A 10 19.68 23.62 -3.08
N GLY A 11 19.91 23.23 -1.82
CA GLY A 11 20.06 24.18 -0.71
C GLY A 11 20.21 23.48 0.65
N SER A 12 20.08 24.27 1.72
CA SER A 12 19.99 23.79 3.10
C SER A 12 18.65 24.19 3.69
N LEU A 13 18.05 23.30 4.47
CA LEU A 13 16.83 23.55 5.23
C LEU A 13 17.12 23.37 6.72
N PRO A 14 16.41 24.09 7.60
CA PRO A 14 16.54 23.89 9.02
C PRO A 14 15.86 22.57 9.44
N ASN A 15 16.33 21.98 10.53
CA ASN A 15 15.93 20.63 10.94
C ASN A 15 14.44 20.55 11.36
N ASP A 16 13.92 21.61 11.97
CA ASP A 16 12.52 21.74 12.36
C ASP A 16 11.57 21.66 11.16
N GLU A 17 11.94 22.29 10.04
CA GLU A 17 11.17 22.25 8.81
C GLU A 17 11.20 20.85 8.16
N ILE A 18 12.38 20.21 8.16
CA ILE A 18 12.51 18.82 7.69
C ILE A 18 11.63 17.88 8.52
N GLU A 19 11.63 18.03 9.85
CA GLU A 19 10.77 17.26 10.75
C GLU A 19 9.28 17.50 10.46
N ALA A 20 8.88 18.74 10.18
CA ALA A 20 7.52 19.07 9.80
C ALA A 20 7.09 18.37 8.50
N TYR A 21 7.97 18.31 7.48
CA TYR A 21 7.68 17.59 6.23
C TYR A 21 7.57 16.07 6.42
N ILE A 22 8.37 15.48 7.30
CA ILE A 22 8.27 14.07 7.68
C ILE A 22 6.94 13.81 8.40
N ALA A 23 6.57 14.67 9.35
CA ALA A 23 5.32 14.56 10.11
C ALA A 23 4.11 14.61 9.18
N ARG A 24 4.07 15.60 8.29
CA ARG A 24 3.03 15.74 7.26
C ARG A 24 2.92 14.49 6.37
N GLY A 25 4.06 13.93 5.92
CA GLY A 25 4.06 12.71 5.10
C GLY A 25 3.45 11.51 5.82
N ARG A 26 3.70 11.37 7.13
CA ARG A 26 3.11 10.30 7.95
C ARG A 26 1.62 10.50 8.22
N GLU A 27 1.18 11.74 8.39
CA GLU A 27 -0.23 12.07 8.60
C GLU A 27 -1.06 11.87 7.32
N GLN A 28 -0.50 12.19 6.16
CA GLN A 28 -1.19 12.05 4.88
C GLN A 28 -1.49 10.58 4.52
N ARG A 29 -0.65 9.63 4.95
CA ARG A 29 -0.85 8.19 4.76
C ARG A 29 -0.50 7.41 6.04
N PRO A 30 -1.45 7.31 7.00
CA PRO A 30 -1.21 6.61 8.27
C PRO A 30 -1.09 5.09 8.10
N ASP A 31 -1.62 4.56 7.00
CA ASP A 31 -1.61 3.17 6.59
C ASP A 31 -0.35 2.76 5.81
N ALA A 32 0.58 3.69 5.57
CA ALA A 32 1.79 3.43 4.81
C ALA A 32 3.04 3.84 5.59
N VAL A 33 4.14 3.11 5.39
CA VAL A 33 5.40 3.41 6.06
C VAL A 33 6.23 4.34 5.20
N LEU A 34 6.39 5.60 5.62
CA LEU A 34 7.26 6.55 4.93
C LEU A 34 8.72 6.10 4.99
N THR A 35 9.29 5.78 3.83
CA THR A 35 10.62 5.18 3.69
C THR A 35 11.67 6.20 3.26
N SER A 36 11.37 7.02 2.27
CA SER A 36 12.26 8.12 1.88
C SER A 36 11.51 9.41 1.59
N LEU A 37 12.17 10.53 1.91
CA LEU A 37 11.75 11.87 1.55
C LEU A 37 12.89 12.55 0.79
N LEU A 38 12.64 12.91 -0.47
CA LEU A 38 13.53 13.75 -1.26
C LEU A 38 12.96 15.16 -1.29
N ILE A 39 13.77 16.14 -0.86
CA ILE A 39 13.43 17.55 -0.81
C ILE A 39 14.33 18.29 -1.80
N GLU A 40 13.73 18.93 -2.79
CA GLU A 40 14.43 19.75 -3.77
C GLU A 40 14.09 21.22 -3.52
N VAL A 41 15.10 22.01 -3.15
CA VAL A 41 14.95 23.44 -2.87
C VAL A 41 15.18 24.23 -4.16
N ASP A 42 14.22 25.08 -4.52
CA ASP A 42 14.30 26.03 -5.63
C ASP A 42 13.91 27.43 -5.16
N GLY A 43 14.92 28.20 -4.74
CA GLY A 43 14.74 29.52 -4.14
C GLY A 43 13.90 29.46 -2.87
N ASP A 44 12.72 30.09 -2.90
CA ASP A 44 11.77 30.13 -1.78
C ASP A 44 10.80 28.94 -1.75
N TYR A 45 10.89 28.04 -2.72
CA TYR A 45 9.99 26.89 -2.88
C TYR A 45 10.70 25.57 -2.65
N VAL A 46 9.94 24.56 -2.22
CA VAL A 46 10.42 23.19 -2.07
C VAL A 46 9.50 22.20 -2.78
N THR A 47 10.12 21.26 -3.49
CA THR A 47 9.43 20.10 -4.06
C THR A 47 9.64 18.90 -3.15
N LEU A 48 8.54 18.22 -2.78
CA LEU A 48 8.56 17.09 -1.85
C LEU A 48 8.18 15.81 -2.58
N ASN A 49 9.10 14.85 -2.62
CA ASN A 49 8.87 13.53 -3.20
C ASN A 49 8.90 12.47 -2.09
N TYR A 50 7.72 11.93 -1.77
CA TYR A 50 7.55 10.91 -0.74
C TYR A 50 7.55 9.51 -1.34
N THR A 51 8.39 8.63 -0.81
CA THR A 51 8.35 7.19 -1.10
C THR A 51 7.83 6.45 0.11
N TYR A 52 6.70 5.77 -0.07
CA TYR A 52 6.12 4.91 0.95
C TYR A 52 6.43 3.45 0.62
N ASN A 53 6.69 2.65 1.64
CA ASN A 53 6.74 1.21 1.51
C ASN A 53 5.34 0.65 1.78
N GLU A 54 4.91 -0.25 0.92
CA GLU A 54 3.68 -0.99 1.09
C GLU A 54 3.82 -1.91 2.30
N MET A 55 2.92 -1.76 3.28
CA MET A 55 2.80 -2.78 4.31
C MET A 55 2.36 -4.08 3.65
N ARG A 56 3.23 -5.09 3.69
CA ARG A 56 2.91 -6.42 3.19
C ARG A 56 1.75 -6.99 4.01
N PHE A 57 0.61 -7.21 3.37
CA PHE A 57 -0.48 -7.95 3.99
C PHE A 57 -0.21 -9.45 3.87
N GLU A 58 -0.48 -10.19 4.94
CA GLU A 58 -0.54 -11.64 4.89
C GLU A 58 -1.92 -12.06 4.37
N ARG A 59 -1.95 -12.81 3.26
CA ARG A 59 -3.21 -13.35 2.73
C ARG A 59 -3.66 -14.54 3.59
N ILE A 60 -4.68 -14.32 4.40
CA ILE A 60 -5.38 -15.41 5.09
C ILE A 60 -6.41 -16.07 4.16
N ARG A 61 -6.54 -17.38 4.23
CA ARG A 61 -7.49 -18.19 3.46
C ARG A 61 -8.50 -18.82 4.42
N ARG A 62 -9.77 -18.87 4.00
CA ARG A 62 -10.77 -19.71 4.67
C ARG A 62 -10.74 -21.11 4.08
N ILE A 63 -10.44 -22.10 4.90
CA ILE A 63 -10.47 -23.51 4.52
C ILE A 63 -11.42 -24.21 5.49
N THR A 64 -12.55 -24.66 4.95
CA THR A 64 -13.59 -25.44 5.65
C THR A 64 -14.00 -24.88 7.02
N GLY A 65 -14.19 -23.56 7.06
CA GLY A 65 -14.65 -22.81 8.23
C GLY A 65 -13.54 -22.10 9.03
N TYR A 66 -12.27 -22.44 8.82
CA TYR A 66 -11.13 -21.91 9.57
C TYR A 66 -10.38 -20.82 8.80
N LEU A 67 -9.95 -19.75 9.47
CA LEU A 67 -9.04 -18.73 8.92
C LEU A 67 -7.59 -19.18 9.16
N VAL A 68 -6.82 -19.39 8.09
CA VAL A 68 -5.41 -19.79 8.16
C VAL A 68 -4.54 -19.00 7.17
N GLY A 69 -3.35 -18.57 7.57
CA GLY A 69 -2.35 -17.95 6.69
C GLY A 69 -1.65 -18.98 5.80
N SER A 70 -0.82 -19.85 6.40
CA SER A 70 -0.08 -20.92 5.69
C SER A 70 -0.62 -22.32 5.99
N LEU A 71 -0.35 -23.29 5.10
CA LEU A 71 -0.74 -24.69 5.27
C LEU A 71 0.26 -25.50 6.10
N ASP A 72 1.32 -24.87 6.63
CA ASP A 72 2.47 -25.57 7.23
C ASP A 72 2.09 -26.37 8.48
N ARG A 73 1.00 -26.00 9.15
CA ARG A 73 0.51 -26.65 10.38
C ARG A 73 -0.60 -27.67 10.14
N PHE A 74 -0.92 -27.99 8.88
CA PHE A 74 -2.04 -28.88 8.56
C PHE A 74 -1.66 -30.34 8.75
N ASN A 75 -2.55 -31.10 9.38
CA ASN A 75 -2.45 -32.55 9.41
C ASN A 75 -2.77 -33.15 8.02
N ASN A 76 -2.45 -34.43 7.82
CA ASN A 76 -2.61 -35.09 6.52
C ASN A 76 -4.05 -35.05 5.98
N ALA A 77 -5.06 -35.21 6.84
CA ALA A 77 -6.47 -35.18 6.44
C ALA A 77 -6.88 -33.81 5.90
N LYS A 78 -6.46 -32.72 6.55
CA LYS A 78 -6.74 -31.36 6.10
C LYS A 78 -6.01 -30.98 4.83
N ARG A 79 -4.81 -31.53 4.58
CA ARG A 79 -4.13 -31.32 3.29
C ARG A 79 -4.88 -32.00 2.12
N ALA A 80 -5.41 -33.20 2.34
CA ALA A 80 -6.20 -33.91 1.33
C ALA A 80 -7.48 -33.13 0.97
N GLU A 81 -8.19 -32.62 1.97
CA GLU A 81 -9.38 -31.78 1.77
C GLU A 81 -9.07 -30.50 0.97
N VAL A 82 -7.90 -29.89 1.18
CA VAL A 82 -7.46 -28.73 0.38
C VAL A 82 -7.15 -29.12 -1.07
N ALA A 83 -6.56 -30.30 -1.28
CA ALA A 83 -6.22 -30.80 -2.62
C ALA A 83 -7.48 -31.06 -3.47
N ASP A 84 -8.57 -31.50 -2.84
CA ASP A 84 -9.85 -31.75 -3.51
C ASP A 84 -10.67 -30.48 -3.80
N ARG A 85 -10.21 -29.30 -3.34
CA ARG A 85 -10.94 -28.05 -3.51
C ARG A 85 -10.95 -27.56 -4.97
N VAL A 86 -12.14 -27.40 -5.54
CA VAL A 86 -12.35 -26.75 -6.84
C VAL A 86 -12.31 -25.22 -6.69
N LYS A 87 -11.58 -24.54 -7.59
CA LYS A 87 -11.61 -23.07 -7.73
C LYS A 87 -12.68 -22.72 -8.75
N HIS A 88 -13.66 -21.91 -8.35
CA HIS A 88 -14.54 -21.26 -9.30
C HIS A 88 -13.88 -19.96 -9.73
N GLU A 89 -13.53 -19.86 -11.00
CA GLU A 89 -13.13 -18.60 -11.62
C GLU A 89 -14.38 -17.77 -11.89
N VAL A 90 -14.29 -16.46 -11.67
CA VAL A 90 -15.34 -15.54 -12.10
C VAL A 90 -15.04 -15.27 -13.57
N ALA A 91 -15.98 -15.60 -14.46
CA ALA A 91 -15.85 -15.28 -15.88
C ALA A 91 -15.77 -13.74 -16.02
N ASP A 92 -14.81 -13.26 -16.81
CA ASP A 92 -14.44 -11.84 -16.94
C ASP A 92 -15.41 -11.08 -17.87
N ASP A 93 -16.68 -11.48 -17.87
CA ASP A 93 -17.70 -11.09 -18.86
C ASP A 93 -18.36 -9.75 -18.48
N LEU A 94 -17.58 -8.81 -17.93
CA LEU A 94 -18.07 -7.46 -17.63
C LEU A 94 -17.88 -6.59 -18.88
N GLU A 95 -18.92 -6.49 -19.70
CA GLU A 95 -19.02 -5.40 -20.69
C GLU A 95 -19.12 -4.07 -19.94
N ASP A 96 -18.14 -3.18 -20.16
CA ASP A 96 -18.15 -1.82 -19.64
C ASP A 96 -19.38 -1.06 -20.18
N VAL A 97 -20.36 -0.78 -19.32
CA VAL A 97 -21.48 0.10 -19.63
C VAL A 97 -21.01 1.56 -19.52
N TYR A 98 -20.76 2.21 -20.65
CA TYR A 98 -20.55 3.65 -20.70
C TYR A 98 -21.88 4.37 -20.40
N VAL A 99 -21.90 5.19 -19.35
CA VAL A 99 -22.98 6.16 -19.10
C VAL A 99 -22.52 7.49 -19.70
N GLU A 100 -23.13 7.92 -20.81
CA GLU A 100 -22.95 9.30 -21.27
C GLU A 100 -23.68 10.23 -20.28
N GLU A 101 -22.92 11.09 -19.60
CA GLU A 101 -23.49 12.23 -18.90
C GLU A 101 -24.08 13.21 -19.94
N GLY A 102 -25.35 13.00 -20.26
CA GLY A 102 -26.16 13.92 -21.04
C GLY A 102 -26.36 15.23 -20.28
N ALA A 103 -25.79 16.29 -20.84
CA ALA A 103 -25.93 17.67 -20.43
C ALA A 103 -27.40 18.07 -20.21
N ILE A 104 -27.68 18.64 -19.03
CA ILE A 104 -28.89 19.43 -18.81
C ILE A 104 -28.58 20.83 -19.37
N VAL A 105 -29.19 21.13 -20.51
CA VAL A 105 -29.36 22.52 -21.01
C VAL A 105 -30.41 23.24 -20.18
#